data_AF-A0A925GTC9-F1
#
_entry.id   AF-A0A925GTC9-F1
#
_cell.length_a   1.000
_cell.length_b   1.000
_cell.length_c   1.000
_cell.angle_alpha   90.00
_cell.angle_beta   90.00
_cell.angle_gamma   90.00
#
_symmetry.space_group_name_H-M   'P 1'
#
loop_
_entity.id
_entity.type
_entity.pdbx_description
1 polymer ?
#
loop_
_entity_poly.entity_id
_entity_poly.type
_entity_poly.pdbx_seq_one_letter_code
_entity_poly.pdbx_strand_id
1 'polypeptide(L)'
;MTNESLTRIENLLWPHGFRRDVWMIVDAARDASIFGMLLDCFYSQHWCLFSGSLSPELTVVAPYLIQLDYDDQKTRRFIRRAWGNSWGVFLKCDTRLDTLRRHLRRFLVVRDPQGSQLMFRYYDPRVL
;
A
#
# COMPACT_ATOMS: atom_id res chain seq x y z
N MET A 1 18.22 3.97 -2.63
CA MET A 1 17.92 5.04 -1.65
C MET A 1 19.00 5.08 -0.58
N THR A 2 19.48 6.25 -0.17
CA THR A 2 20.49 6.39 0.90
C THR A 2 19.84 6.24 2.28
N ASN A 3 20.66 6.01 3.33
CA ASN A 3 20.15 5.96 4.70
C ASN A 3 19.59 7.31 5.16
N GLU A 4 20.18 8.43 4.74
CA GLU A 4 19.69 9.78 5.05
C GLU A 4 18.28 10.02 4.49
N SER A 5 18.02 9.61 3.24
CA SER A 5 16.68 9.70 2.65
C SER A 5 15.67 8.84 3.40
N LEU A 6 16.07 7.65 3.86
CA LEU A 6 15.20 6.80 4.68
C LEU A 6 14.86 7.46 6.00
N THR A 7 15.85 7.98 6.73
CA THR A 7 15.64 8.70 7.99
C THR A 7 14.69 9.88 7.80
N ARG A 8 14.82 10.62 6.69
CA ARG A 8 13.90 11.72 6.38
C ARG A 8 12.46 11.23 6.17
N ILE A 9 12.26 10.13 5.45
CA ILE A 9 10.93 9.53 5.25
C ILE A 9 10.37 9.06 6.60
N GLU A 10 11.16 8.39 7.43
CA GLU A 10 10.73 7.94 8.76
C GLU A 10 10.30 9.12 9.63
N ASN A 11 11.04 10.23 9.63
CA ASN A 11 10.66 11.42 10.38
C ASN A 11 9.38 12.09 9.86
N LEU A 12 9.09 11.98 8.56
CA LEU A 12 7.83 12.48 7.99
C LEU A 12 6.63 11.59 8.37
N LEU A 13 6.83 10.27 8.35
CA LEU A 13 5.79 9.30 8.70
C LEU A 13 5.54 9.28 10.23
N TRP A 14 6.60 9.37 11.03
CA TRP A 14 6.59 9.26 12.50
C TRP A 14 7.35 10.43 13.18
N PRO A 15 6.87 11.68 13.07
CA PRO A 15 7.53 12.85 13.64
C PRO A 15 7.61 12.86 15.17
N HIS A 16 6.78 12.05 15.84
CA HIS A 16 6.70 11.95 17.30
C HIS A 16 6.99 10.53 17.79
N GLY A 17 7.71 9.72 16.99
CA GLY A 17 8.02 8.33 17.31
C GLY A 17 6.90 7.34 16.97
N PHE A 18 6.95 6.17 17.62
CA PHE A 18 6.11 5.03 17.28
C PHE A 18 4.61 5.33 17.41
N ARG A 19 3.90 5.26 16.27
CA ARG A 19 2.44 5.24 16.17
C ARG A 19 2.03 4.23 15.10
N ARG A 20 0.94 3.51 15.37
CA ARG A 20 0.31 2.55 14.45
C ARG A 20 -0.71 3.20 13.52
N ASP A 21 -0.41 4.41 13.04
CA ASP A 21 -1.28 5.22 12.20
C ASP A 21 -0.73 5.40 10.77
N VAL A 22 0.40 4.76 10.45
CA VAL A 22 1.02 4.81 9.13
C VAL A 22 0.72 3.55 8.34
N TRP A 23 0.22 3.76 7.12
CA TRP A 23 -0.20 2.71 6.21
C TRP A 23 0.37 2.97 4.83
N MET A 24 0.36 1.93 3.98
CA MET A 24 0.64 2.07 2.56
C MET A 24 -0.38 1.26 1.76
N ILE A 25 -0.92 1.86 0.70
CA ILE A 25 -1.55 1.10 -0.37
C ILE A 25 -0.44 0.72 -1.34
N VAL A 26 -0.25 -0.57 -1.53
CA VAL A 26 0.75 -1.16 -2.40
C VAL A 26 0.05 -1.70 -3.64
N ASP A 27 0.53 -1.31 -4.80
CA ASP A 27 0.06 -1.77 -6.10
C ASP A 27 0.95 -2.92 -6.58
N ALA A 28 0.56 -4.16 -6.29
CA ALA A 28 1.35 -5.33 -6.65
C ALA A 28 1.45 -5.55 -8.18
N ALA A 29 0.60 -4.91 -8.98
CA ALA A 29 0.71 -4.95 -10.44
C ALA A 29 1.90 -4.14 -10.98
N ARG A 30 2.58 -3.33 -10.14
CA ARG A 30 3.68 -2.46 -10.59
C ARG A 30 4.98 -3.21 -10.85
N ASP A 31 5.23 -4.28 -10.10
CA ASP A 31 6.45 -5.09 -10.20
C ASP A 31 6.18 -6.49 -9.62
N ALA A 32 6.57 -7.53 -10.36
CA ALA A 32 6.28 -8.93 -10.00
C ALA A 32 6.90 -9.37 -8.66
N SER A 33 7.94 -8.69 -8.18
CA SER A 33 8.59 -8.97 -6.90
C SER A 33 7.79 -8.46 -5.69
N ILE A 34 6.84 -7.55 -5.89
CA ILE A 34 6.11 -6.89 -4.80
C ILE A 34 5.32 -7.89 -3.99
N PHE A 35 4.55 -8.77 -4.64
CA PHE A 35 3.73 -9.74 -3.92
C PHE A 35 4.57 -10.71 -3.08
N GLY A 36 5.70 -11.18 -3.63
CA GLY A 36 6.67 -11.98 -2.87
C GLY A 36 7.21 -11.20 -1.66
N MET A 37 7.55 -9.92 -1.82
CA MET A 37 7.99 -9.09 -0.70
C MET A 37 6.89 -8.83 0.34
N LEU A 38 5.62 -8.73 -0.07
CA LEU A 38 4.48 -8.63 0.86
C LEU A 38 4.39 -9.89 1.71
N LEU A 39 4.54 -11.08 1.11
CA LEU A 39 4.55 -12.34 1.85
C LEU A 39 5.75 -12.43 2.81
N ASP A 40 6.95 -12.05 2.36
CA ASP A 40 8.18 -12.09 3.17
C ASP A 40 8.15 -11.10 4.35
N CYS A 41 7.73 -9.86 4.07
CA CYS A 41 7.82 -8.76 5.03
C CYS A 41 6.58 -8.67 5.93
N PHE A 42 5.40 -8.97 5.37
CA PHE A 42 4.09 -8.70 5.98
C PHE A 42 3.16 -9.91 5.91
N TYR A 43 3.70 -11.13 6.02
CA TYR A 43 2.99 -12.41 5.85
C TYR A 43 1.50 -12.42 6.27
N SER A 44 1.16 -12.11 7.53
CA SER A 44 -0.25 -12.04 7.99
C SER A 44 -0.78 -10.61 8.16
N GLN A 45 -0.01 -9.62 7.71
CA GLN A 45 -0.21 -8.19 7.91
C GLN A 45 -0.35 -7.42 6.59
N HIS A 46 -0.87 -8.08 5.56
CA HIS A 46 -1.22 -7.46 4.29
C HIS A 46 -2.67 -7.83 3.93
N TRP A 47 -3.44 -6.84 3.45
CA TRP A 47 -4.87 -7.00 3.23
C TRP A 47 -5.26 -6.56 1.84
N CYS A 48 -5.70 -7.51 1.01
CA CYS A 48 -6.16 -7.23 -0.35
C CYS A 48 -7.33 -6.23 -0.34
N LEU A 49 -7.25 -5.20 -1.17
CA LEU A 49 -8.32 -4.23 -1.37
C LEU A 49 -9.35 -4.72 -2.39
N PHE A 50 -9.07 -5.72 -3.22
CA PHE A 50 -10.12 -6.34 -4.04
C PHE A 50 -11.09 -7.20 -3.22
N SER A 51 -12.31 -7.33 -3.73
CA SER A 51 -13.44 -7.98 -3.06
C SER A 51 -13.74 -9.36 -3.67
N GLY A 52 -14.32 -10.26 -2.87
CA GLY A 52 -14.77 -11.56 -3.35
C GLY A 52 -13.64 -12.57 -3.52
N SER A 53 -13.96 -13.71 -4.13
CA SER A 53 -13.00 -14.75 -4.46
C SER A 53 -12.18 -14.32 -5.66
N LEU A 54 -10.88 -14.08 -5.44
CA LEU A 54 -9.93 -13.72 -6.48
C LEU A 54 -9.30 -14.99 -7.06
N SER A 55 -9.04 -14.99 -8.37
CA SER A 55 -8.17 -16.01 -8.96
C SER A 55 -6.73 -15.82 -8.44
N PRO A 56 -5.88 -16.86 -8.49
CA PRO A 56 -4.47 -16.74 -8.12
C PRO A 56 -3.75 -15.63 -8.91
N GLU A 57 -4.05 -15.49 -10.21
CA GLU A 57 -3.46 -14.49 -11.10
C GLU A 57 -3.84 -13.08 -10.68
N LEU A 58 -5.10 -12.84 -10.31
CA LEU A 58 -5.55 -11.54 -9.82
C LEU A 58 -5.00 -11.23 -8.42
N THR A 59 -4.81 -12.26 -7.59
CA THR A 59 -4.27 -12.11 -6.23
C THR A 59 -2.86 -11.53 -6.27
N VAL A 60 -1.99 -12.04 -7.13
CA VAL A 60 -0.58 -11.60 -7.16
C VAL A 60 -0.39 -10.17 -7.69
N VAL A 61 -1.39 -9.59 -8.37
CA VAL A 61 -1.35 -8.21 -8.89
C VAL A 61 -2.33 -7.25 -8.21
N ALA A 62 -3.07 -7.72 -7.19
CA ALA A 62 -4.06 -6.89 -6.52
C ALA A 62 -3.41 -5.72 -5.73
N PRO A 63 -4.17 -4.65 -5.46
CA PRO A 63 -3.77 -3.66 -4.48
C PRO A 63 -3.90 -4.20 -3.05
N TYR A 64 -2.89 -3.97 -2.23
CA TYR A 64 -2.83 -4.40 -0.83
C TYR A 64 -2.68 -3.21 0.10
N LEU A 65 -3.34 -3.26 1.25
CA LEU A 65 -3.09 -2.37 2.37
C LEU A 65 -2.11 -3.06 3.32
N ILE A 66 -1.07 -2.35 3.75
CA ILE A 66 -0.16 -2.79 4.81
C ILE A 66 -0.07 -1.71 5.89
N GLN A 67 0.15 -2.15 7.13
CA GLN A 67 0.52 -1.26 8.22
C GLN A 67 2.04 -1.21 8.30
N LEU A 68 2.59 -0.02 8.49
CA LEU A 68 4.03 0.17 8.65
C LEU A 68 4.34 0.43 10.11
N ASP A 69 5.41 -0.17 10.62
CA ASP A 69 5.86 0.00 12.00
C ASP A 69 7.17 0.80 12.05
N TYR A 70 7.25 1.76 12.99
CA TYR A 70 8.47 2.53 13.22
C TYR A 70 9.59 1.62 13.75
N ASP A 71 10.81 1.84 13.25
CA ASP A 71 12.04 1.09 13.59
C ASP A 71 12.02 -0.42 13.23
N ASP A 72 11.00 -0.89 12.50
CA ASP A 72 10.95 -2.26 11.99
C ASP A 72 11.85 -2.44 10.75
N GLN A 73 12.73 -3.45 10.79
CA GLN A 73 13.66 -3.72 9.71
C GLN A 73 12.96 -4.14 8.41
N LYS A 74 11.82 -4.83 8.49
CA LYS A 74 11.05 -5.26 7.31
C LYS A 74 10.40 -4.06 6.63
N THR A 75 9.80 -3.17 7.41
CA THR A 75 9.27 -1.87 6.98
C THR A 75 10.35 -1.04 6.30
N ARG A 76 11.51 -0.87 6.92
CA ARG A 76 12.66 -0.16 6.32
C ARG A 76 13.11 -0.77 5.00
N ARG A 77 13.23 -2.11 4.94
CA ARG A 77 13.59 -2.84 3.71
C ARG A 77 12.54 -2.61 2.62
N PHE A 78 11.27 -2.65 2.97
CA PHE A 78 10.17 -2.45 2.04
C PHE A 78 10.15 -1.02 1.49
N ILE A 79 10.22 0.01 2.36
CA ILE A 79 10.27 1.42 1.96
C ILE A 79 11.45 1.69 1.03
N ARG A 80 12.65 1.14 1.33
CA ARG A 80 13.83 1.27 0.47
C ARG A 80 13.61 0.79 -0.96
N ARG A 81 12.81 -0.27 -1.15
CA ARG A 81 12.46 -0.79 -2.48
C ARG A 81 11.29 -0.04 -3.11
N ALA A 82 10.28 0.33 -2.32
CA ALA A 82 9.09 0.99 -2.81
C ALA A 82 9.36 2.43 -3.28
N TRP A 83 10.20 3.17 -2.54
CA TRP A 83 10.45 4.58 -2.79
C TRP A 83 11.16 4.80 -4.13
N GLY A 84 10.64 5.72 -4.94
CA GLY A 84 11.14 6.00 -6.29
C GLY A 84 10.64 5.03 -7.38
N ASN A 85 10.05 3.89 -7.01
CA ASN A 85 9.58 2.89 -7.98
C ASN A 85 8.06 2.93 -8.23
N SER A 86 7.36 3.92 -7.67
CA SER A 86 5.91 4.07 -7.80
C SER A 86 5.13 2.82 -7.38
N TRP A 87 5.54 2.18 -6.27
CA TRP A 87 4.87 0.99 -5.74
C TRP A 87 3.53 1.27 -5.08
N GLY A 88 3.19 2.55 -4.87
CA GLY A 88 1.92 2.96 -4.29
C GLY A 88 2.06 4.22 -3.44
N VAL A 89 1.13 4.43 -2.51
CA VAL A 89 0.99 5.67 -1.73
C VAL A 89 0.98 5.40 -0.24
N PHE A 90 1.60 6.30 0.52
CA PHE A 90 1.55 6.32 1.98
C PHE A 90 0.32 7.06 2.49
N LEU A 91 -0.21 6.62 3.61
CA LEU A 91 -1.37 7.19 4.27
C LEU A 91 -1.05 7.33 5.76
N LYS A 92 -1.47 8.44 6.36
CA LYS A 92 -1.44 8.61 7.81
C LYS A 92 -2.85 8.83 8.33
N CYS A 93 -3.35 7.90 9.13
CA CYS A 93 -4.71 7.93 9.65
C CYS A 93 -4.80 7.15 10.96
N ASP A 94 -5.32 7.80 12.00
CA ASP A 94 -5.58 7.19 13.30
C ASP A 94 -6.94 6.46 13.25
N THR A 95 -6.95 5.29 12.62
CA THR A 95 -8.14 4.46 12.46
C THR A 95 -7.79 2.99 12.48
N ARG A 96 -8.79 2.15 12.73
CA ARG A 96 -8.66 0.70 12.65
C ARG A 96 -8.60 0.23 11.19
N LEU A 97 -7.86 -0.86 10.97
CA LEU A 97 -7.70 -1.54 9.69
C LEU A 97 -9.04 -1.79 8.97
N ASP A 98 -10.02 -2.35 9.67
CA ASP A 98 -11.30 -2.75 9.07
C ASP A 98 -12.06 -1.55 8.50
N THR A 99 -11.97 -0.42 9.20
CA THR A 99 -12.60 0.84 8.81
C THR A 99 -11.84 1.46 7.63
N LEU A 100 -10.51 1.50 7.70
CA LEU A 100 -9.67 2.03 6.61
C LEU A 100 -9.85 1.23 5.33
N ARG A 101 -9.70 -0.11 5.41
CA ARG A 101 -9.85 -1.00 4.26
C ARG A 101 -11.23 -0.86 3.61
N ARG A 102 -12.30 -0.80 4.41
CA ARG A 102 -13.66 -0.60 3.89
C ARG A 102 -13.81 0.73 3.18
N HIS A 103 -13.22 1.80 3.72
CA HIS A 103 -13.25 3.13 3.12
C HIS A 103 -12.51 3.14 1.78
N LEU A 104 -11.25 2.68 1.76
CA LEU A 104 -10.38 2.65 0.59
C LEU A 104 -10.96 1.86 -0.59
N ARG A 105 -11.75 0.82 -0.32
CA ARG A 105 -12.41 -0.01 -1.34
C ARG A 105 -13.45 0.71 -2.17
N ARG A 106 -14.06 1.78 -1.61
CA ARG A 106 -15.15 2.51 -2.28
C ARG A 106 -14.69 3.25 -3.53
N PHE A 107 -13.40 3.50 -3.66
CA PHE A 107 -12.82 4.30 -4.75
C PHE A 107 -12.22 3.44 -5.87
N LEU A 108 -12.21 2.11 -5.74
CA LEU A 108 -11.57 1.21 -6.70
C LEU A 108 -12.34 1.11 -8.03
N VAL A 109 -13.65 1.37 -8.01
CA VAL A 109 -14.51 1.28 -9.19
C VAL A 109 -15.17 2.62 -9.41
N VAL A 110 -15.00 3.16 -10.60
CA VAL A 110 -15.68 4.36 -11.09
C VAL A 110 -16.56 4.01 -12.27
N ARG A 111 -17.45 4.92 -12.68
CA ARG A 111 -18.23 4.78 -13.91
C ARG A 111 -17.76 5.79 -14.93
N ASP A 112 -17.63 5.37 -16.17
CA ASP A 112 -17.45 6.27 -17.31
C ASP A 112 -18.78 7.01 -17.63
N PRO A 113 -18.77 7.99 -18.56
CA PRO A 113 -19.99 8.69 -18.97
C PRO A 113 -21.09 7.78 -19.56
N GLN A 114 -20.74 6.57 -20.02
CA GLN A 114 -21.67 5.59 -20.57
C GLN A 114 -22.20 4.62 -19.49
N GLY A 115 -21.73 4.76 -18.25
CA GLY A 115 -22.13 3.93 -17.11
C GLY A 115 -21.31 2.65 -16.93
N SER A 116 -20.30 2.39 -17.77
CA SER A 116 -19.42 1.22 -17.69
C SER A 116 -18.54 1.32 -16.45
N GLN A 117 -18.37 0.20 -15.74
CA GLN A 117 -17.47 0.14 -14.59
C GLN A 117 -16.02 0.09 -15.05
N LEU A 118 -15.19 0.99 -14.52
CA LEU A 118 -13.75 1.04 -14.74
C LEU A 118 -13.02 0.87 -13.41
N MET A 119 -11.90 0.16 -13.46
CA MET A 119 -10.99 0.06 -12.33
C MET A 119 -10.18 1.36 -12.21
N PHE A 120 -10.31 2.06 -11.09
CA PHE A 120 -9.59 3.30 -10.82
C PHE A 120 -8.46 3.08 -9.82
N ARG A 121 -7.22 3.20 -10.32
CA ARG A 121 -5.99 3.08 -9.52
C ARG A 121 -5.64 4.44 -8.90
N TYR A 122 -6.50 4.96 -8.03
CA TYR A 122 -6.26 6.23 -7.32
C TYR A 122 -4.98 6.23 -6.47
N TYR A 123 -4.42 5.04 -6.22
CA TYR A 123 -3.21 4.80 -5.44
C TYR A 123 -1.95 4.64 -6.33
N ASP A 124 -2.03 4.86 -7.65
CA ASP A 124 -0.88 4.90 -8.54
C ASP A 124 -0.26 6.31 -8.54
N PRO A 125 0.95 6.51 -8.00
CA PRO A 125 1.56 7.85 -7.91
C PRO A 125 1.85 8.52 -9.25
N ARG A 126 1.80 7.79 -10.37
CA ARG A 126 2.12 8.32 -11.70
C ARG A 126 0.98 9.10 -12.34
N VAL A 127 -0.21 9.04 -11.75
CA VAL A 127 -1.41 9.73 -12.22
C VAL A 127 -1.94 10.74 -11.19
N LEU A 128 -1.17 10.99 -10.13
CA LEU A 128 -1.45 11.98 -9.09
C LEU A 128 -0.73 13.30 -9.36
#